data_AF-A0A1G2XKR8-F1
#
_entry.id   AF-A0A1G2XKR8-F1
#
_cell.length_a   1.000
_cell.length_b   1.000
_cell.length_c   1.000
_cell.angle_alpha   90.00
_cell.angle_beta   90.00
_cell.angle_gamma   90.00
#
_symmetry.space_group_name_H-M   'P 1'
#
loop_
_entity.id
_entity.type
_entity.pdbx_description
1 polymer ?
#
loop_
_entity_poly.entity_id
_entity_poly.type
_entity_poly.pdbx_seq_one_letter_code
_entity_poly.pdbx_strand_id
1 'polypeptide(L)'
;MALYINHSFIKKVSREWRWGIVAIYTSALYVFLPFGPRFWRFVLGQWGDSINYLGLFLVFVLGGYFLLYLIFQKQVREISVYFAFILISFSCLAILKYMCSTGPERFHLLMYGILGCIIFWAFKNDVKKTRVYFYTTILVFLLGTTDELIQGLLPMRVFDVKDIFMNCLSGGMGELFIAFVLRPDI
;
A
#
# COMPACT_ATOMS: atom_id res chain seq x y z
N MET A 1 -9.13 9.98 -27.22
CA MET A 1 -8.02 9.12 -27.68
C MET A 1 -7.61 8.24 -26.49
N ALA A 2 -8.08 6.99 -26.45
CA ALA A 2 -7.72 6.08 -25.36
C ALA A 2 -6.27 5.63 -25.58
N LEU A 3 -5.37 6.00 -24.67
CA LEU A 3 -4.02 5.44 -24.61
C LEU A 3 -4.16 3.95 -24.31
N TYR A 4 -4.07 3.13 -25.36
CA TYR A 4 -4.08 1.67 -25.26
C TYR A 4 -2.73 1.23 -24.72
N ILE A 5 -2.55 1.31 -23.40
CA ILE A 5 -1.37 0.75 -22.74
C ILE A 5 -1.49 -0.77 -22.81
N ASN A 6 -0.61 -1.39 -23.59
CA ASN A 6 -0.59 -2.84 -23.75
C ASN A 6 -0.11 -3.51 -22.45
N HIS A 7 -1.05 -3.87 -21.57
CA HIS A 7 -0.78 -4.56 -20.31
C HIS A 7 -0.46 -6.07 -20.48
N SER A 8 -0.25 -6.58 -21.70
CA SER A 8 0.05 -8.01 -21.94
C SER A 8 1.32 -8.49 -21.24
N PHE A 9 2.28 -7.59 -20.97
CA PHE A 9 3.50 -7.90 -20.23
C PHE A 9 3.21 -8.36 -18.79
N ILE A 10 2.27 -7.71 -18.10
CA ILE A 10 1.90 -8.06 -16.70
C ILE A 10 1.27 -9.45 -16.63
N LYS A 11 0.56 -9.89 -17.68
CA LYS A 11 -0.03 -11.23 -17.76
C LYS A 11 1.01 -12.34 -17.96
N LYS A 12 2.22 -12.02 -18.42
CA LYS A 12 3.30 -13.00 -18.71
C LYS A 12 4.38 -13.09 -17.63
N VAL A 13 4.22 -12.39 -16.49
CA VAL A 13 5.20 -12.49 -15.40
C VAL A 13 5.09 -13.84 -14.71
N SER A 14 6.18 -14.61 -14.72
CA SER A 14 6.25 -15.93 -14.09
C SER A 14 6.10 -15.82 -12.58
N ARG A 15 5.74 -16.93 -11.94
CA ARG A 15 5.54 -17.02 -10.49
C ARG A 15 6.77 -16.54 -9.72
N GLU A 16 7.95 -16.97 -10.15
CA GLU A 16 9.23 -16.65 -9.52
C GLU A 16 9.48 -15.13 -9.53
N TRP A 17 9.16 -14.46 -10.64
CA TRP A 17 9.31 -13.02 -10.76
C TRP A 17 8.35 -12.24 -9.87
N ARG A 18 7.12 -12.71 -9.67
CA ARG A 18 6.18 -12.03 -8.75
C ARG A 18 6.67 -12.06 -7.32
N TRP A 19 7.13 -13.22 -6.87
CA TRP A 19 7.75 -13.38 -5.56
C TRP A 19 9.09 -12.65 -5.45
N GLY A 20 9.87 -12.59 -6.54
CA GLY A 20 11.05 -11.74 -6.64
C GLY A 20 10.73 -10.27 -6.41
N ILE A 21 9.62 -9.76 -6.99
CA ILE A 21 9.17 -8.38 -6.77
C ILE A 21 8.75 -8.16 -5.32
N VAL A 22 8.00 -9.10 -4.70
CA VAL A 22 7.66 -9.04 -3.28
C VAL A 22 8.94 -8.95 -2.45
N ALA A 23 9.90 -9.86 -2.68
CA ALA A 23 11.16 -9.90 -1.94
C ALA A 23 11.99 -8.62 -2.12
N ILE A 24 12.11 -8.10 -3.33
CA ILE A 24 12.83 -6.85 -3.62
C ILE A 24 12.16 -5.69 -2.91
N TYR A 25 10.84 -5.57 -3.02
CA TYR A 25 10.09 -4.47 -2.40
C TYR A 25 10.21 -4.50 -0.88
N THR A 26 9.98 -5.66 -0.25
CA THR A 26 10.13 -5.84 1.20
C THR A 26 11.57 -5.59 1.65
N SER A 27 12.56 -6.09 0.91
CA SER A 27 13.96 -5.84 1.23
C SER A 27 14.29 -4.35 1.14
N ALA A 28 13.76 -3.63 0.15
CA ALA A 28 13.94 -2.19 0.02
C ALA A 28 13.35 -1.43 1.22
N LEU A 29 12.17 -1.84 1.73
CA LEU A 29 11.60 -1.27 2.95
C LEU A 29 12.57 -1.45 4.13
N TYR A 30 13.02 -2.68 4.38
CA TYR A 30 13.87 -3.00 5.53
C TYR A 30 15.25 -2.34 5.46
N VAL A 31 15.86 -2.34 4.28
CA VAL A 31 17.15 -1.65 4.05
C VAL A 31 17.01 -0.15 4.28
N PHE A 32 15.84 0.43 4.03
CA PHE A 32 15.62 1.87 4.21
C PHE A 32 15.36 2.27 5.68
N LEU A 33 14.93 1.34 6.55
CA LEU A 33 14.59 1.63 7.96
C LEU A 33 15.67 2.41 8.74
N PRO A 34 16.96 2.04 8.68
CA PRO A 34 18.02 2.76 9.41
C PRO A 34 18.24 4.19 8.91
N PHE A 35 17.93 4.43 7.63
CA PHE A 35 18.13 5.72 6.98
C PHE A 35 16.92 6.64 7.13
N GLY A 36 15.73 6.10 7.40
CA GLY A 36 14.46 6.83 7.50
C GLY A 36 14.52 8.12 8.33
N PRO A 37 14.99 8.11 9.60
CA PRO A 37 15.05 9.33 10.42
C PRO A 37 16.01 10.40 9.88
N ARG A 38 17.13 9.98 9.27
CA ARG A 38 18.11 10.93 8.69
C ARG A 38 17.58 11.52 7.40
N PHE A 39 17.01 10.67 6.54
CA PHE A 39 16.37 11.09 5.31
C PHE A 39 15.22 12.07 5.60
N TRP A 40 14.35 11.76 6.56
CA TRP A 40 13.23 12.64 6.87
C TRP A 40 13.68 14.01 7.40
N ARG A 41 14.69 14.04 8.29
CA ARG A 41 15.28 15.31 8.75
C ARG A 41 15.89 16.13 7.62
N PHE A 42 16.58 15.46 6.68
CA PHE A 42 17.12 16.12 5.51
C PHE A 42 16.01 16.75 4.65
N VAL A 43 14.96 15.99 4.35
CA VAL A 43 13.83 16.50 3.53
C VAL A 43 13.09 17.63 4.24
N LEU A 44 12.83 17.51 5.55
CA LEU A 44 12.27 18.60 6.36
C LEU A 44 13.13 19.86 6.31
N GLY A 45 14.46 19.72 6.38
CA GLY A 45 15.38 20.85 6.32
C GLY A 45 15.37 21.58 4.97
N GLN A 46 15.00 20.89 3.88
CA GLN A 46 14.95 21.49 2.54
C GLN A 46 13.56 22.04 2.19
N TRP A 47 12.49 21.33 2.58
CA TRP A 47 11.12 21.58 2.09
C TRP A 47 10.16 22.07 3.21
N GLY A 48 10.65 22.16 4.45
CA GLY A 48 9.88 22.58 5.61
C GLY A 48 8.76 21.60 5.98
N ASP A 49 7.85 22.06 6.85
CA ASP A 49 6.76 21.21 7.40
C ASP A 49 5.74 20.76 6.36
N SER A 50 5.70 21.39 5.19
CA SER A 50 4.79 21.06 4.10
C SER A 50 4.94 19.60 3.63
N ILE A 51 6.15 19.03 3.73
CA ILE A 51 6.43 17.64 3.33
C ILE A 51 5.65 16.61 4.15
N ASN A 52 5.25 16.95 5.39
CA ASN A 52 4.44 16.06 6.21
C ASN A 52 3.08 15.76 5.56
N TYR A 53 2.58 16.62 4.67
CA TYR A 53 1.33 16.42 3.93
C TYR A 53 1.51 15.70 2.59
N LEU A 54 2.75 15.33 2.21
CA LEU A 54 3.01 14.67 0.93
C LEU A 54 2.30 13.32 0.81
N GLY A 55 2.25 12.51 1.87
CA GLY A 55 1.49 11.26 1.87
C GLY A 55 -0.01 11.47 1.61
N LEU A 56 -0.59 12.53 2.18
CA LEU A 56 -1.99 12.92 1.93
C LEU A 56 -2.20 13.34 0.47
N PHE A 57 -1.29 14.17 -0.06
CA PHE A 57 -1.31 14.57 -1.45
C PHE A 57 -1.24 13.37 -2.41
N LEU A 58 -0.35 12.40 -2.14
CA LEU A 58 -0.23 11.18 -2.94
C LEU A 58 -1.52 10.36 -2.94
N VAL A 59 -2.20 10.23 -1.79
CA VAL A 59 -3.49 9.53 -1.73
C VAL A 59 -4.56 10.25 -2.57
N PHE A 60 -4.61 11.59 -2.56
CA PHE A 60 -5.53 12.34 -3.42
C PHE A 60 -5.23 12.15 -4.90
N VAL A 61 -3.96 12.23 -5.31
CA VAL A 61 -3.54 12.04 -6.70
C VAL A 61 -3.85 10.63 -7.18
N LEU A 62 -3.50 9.60 -6.39
CA LEU A 62 -3.79 8.21 -6.71
C LEU A 62 -5.30 7.94 -6.73
N GLY A 63 -6.05 8.47 -5.77
CA GLY A 63 -7.51 8.38 -5.75
C GLY A 63 -8.14 9.00 -6.99
N GLY A 64 -7.75 10.22 -7.35
CA GLY A 64 -8.21 10.89 -8.56
C GLY A 64 -7.89 10.09 -9.83
N TYR A 65 -6.65 9.61 -9.95
CA TYR A 65 -6.25 8.75 -11.06
C TYR A 65 -7.09 7.46 -11.14
N PHE A 66 -7.30 6.77 -10.02
CA PHE A 66 -8.12 5.56 -9.99
C PHE A 66 -9.59 5.83 -10.31
N LEU A 67 -10.14 6.95 -9.86
CA LEU A 67 -11.51 7.34 -10.23
C LEU A 67 -11.64 7.56 -11.73
N LEU A 68 -10.68 8.29 -12.34
CA LEU A 68 -10.63 8.47 -13.80
C LEU A 68 -10.46 7.13 -14.53
N TYR A 69 -9.61 6.24 -14.01
CA TYR A 69 -9.45 4.89 -14.55
C TYR A 69 -10.76 4.09 -14.49
N LEU A 70 -11.51 4.13 -13.39
CA LEU A 70 -12.79 3.43 -13.24
C LEU A 70 -13.87 3.95 -14.22
N ILE A 71 -13.94 5.27 -14.40
CA ILE A 71 -14.93 5.92 -15.26
C ILE A 71 -14.59 5.74 -16.73
N PHE A 72 -13.35 6.04 -17.14
CA PHE A 72 -13.00 6.17 -18.55
C PHE A 72 -12.42 4.89 -19.15
N GLN A 73 -11.61 4.14 -18.38
CA GLN A 73 -10.90 2.96 -18.88
C GLN A 73 -11.67 1.67 -18.59
N LYS A 74 -12.03 1.44 -17.33
CA LYS A 74 -12.78 0.25 -16.91
C LYS A 74 -14.28 0.37 -17.21
N GLN A 75 -14.79 1.60 -17.36
CA GLN A 75 -16.19 1.91 -17.67
C GLN A 75 -17.19 1.20 -16.74
N VAL A 76 -16.87 1.17 -15.44
CA VAL A 76 -17.70 0.49 -14.44
C VAL A 76 -19.03 1.21 -14.30
N ARG A 77 -20.14 0.48 -14.44
CA ARG A 77 -21.50 1.03 -14.27
C ARG A 77 -22.12 0.75 -12.89
N GLU A 78 -21.49 -0.13 -12.12
CA GLU A 78 -22.01 -0.54 -10.82
C GLU A 78 -21.76 0.52 -9.74
N ILE A 79 -22.84 1.06 -9.18
CA ILE A 79 -22.78 2.08 -8.11
C ILE A 79 -22.07 1.56 -6.87
N SER A 80 -22.19 0.25 -6.58
CA SER A 80 -21.53 -0.38 -5.42
C SER A 80 -20.01 -0.26 -5.46
N VAL A 81 -19.39 -0.23 -6.65
CA VAL A 81 -17.94 -0.03 -6.81
C VAL A 81 -17.54 1.39 -6.45
N TYR A 82 -18.30 2.39 -6.90
CA TYR A 82 -18.04 3.80 -6.55
C TYR A 82 -18.27 4.07 -5.07
N PHE A 83 -19.31 3.47 -4.48
CA PHE A 83 -19.57 3.57 -3.05
C PHE A 83 -18.42 2.97 -2.24
N ALA A 84 -17.97 1.76 -2.59
CA ALA A 84 -16.82 1.13 -1.95
C ALA A 84 -15.54 1.96 -2.13
N PHE A 85 -15.30 2.49 -3.32
CA PHE A 85 -14.15 3.36 -3.60
C PHE A 85 -14.15 4.61 -2.73
N ILE A 86 -15.29 5.31 -2.63
CA ILE A 86 -15.44 6.50 -1.79
C ILE A 86 -15.24 6.16 -0.32
N LEU A 87 -15.86 5.08 0.16
CA LEU A 87 -15.75 4.64 1.54
C LEU A 87 -14.30 4.32 1.91
N ILE A 88 -13.61 3.53 1.09
CA ILE A 88 -12.20 3.17 1.30
C ILE A 88 -11.31 4.41 1.24
N SER A 89 -11.53 5.31 0.27
CA SER A 89 -10.76 6.55 0.16
C SER A 89 -10.96 7.45 1.39
N PHE A 90 -12.20 7.59 1.85
CA PHE A 90 -12.51 8.37 3.05
C PHE A 90 -11.89 7.76 4.30
N SER A 91 -11.96 6.44 4.46
CA SER A 91 -11.29 5.72 5.54
C SER A 91 -9.78 5.94 5.52
N CYS A 92 -9.12 5.84 4.35
CA CYS A 92 -7.69 6.15 4.21
C CYS A 92 -7.36 7.58 4.67
N LEU A 93 -8.16 8.56 4.26
CA LEU A 93 -7.99 9.96 4.68
C LEU A 93 -8.18 10.13 6.19
N ALA A 94 -9.16 9.44 6.78
CA ALA A 94 -9.40 9.45 8.22
C ALA A 94 -8.20 8.86 8.98
N ILE A 95 -7.68 7.70 8.55
CA ILE A 95 -6.50 7.07 9.17
C ILE A 95 -5.28 8.00 9.08
N LEU A 96 -5.02 8.58 7.91
CA LEU A 96 -3.92 9.54 7.71
C LEU A 96 -4.02 10.78 8.60
N LYS A 97 -5.24 11.24 8.87
CA LYS A 97 -5.49 12.45 9.67
C LYS A 97 -5.43 12.18 11.18
N TYR A 98 -6.04 11.08 11.63
CA TYR A 98 -6.29 10.83 13.06
C TYR A 98 -5.31 9.85 13.69
N MET A 99 -4.70 8.96 12.91
CA MET A 99 -3.79 7.93 13.44
C MET A 99 -2.32 8.19 13.09
N CYS A 100 -2.04 8.94 12.01
CA CYS A 100 -0.66 9.29 11.64
C CYS A 100 -0.27 10.66 12.19
N SER A 101 0.60 10.67 13.20
CA SER A 101 1.12 11.89 13.82
C SER A 101 2.26 12.52 13.04
N THR A 102 3.09 11.71 12.39
CA THR A 102 4.29 12.17 11.69
C THR A 102 4.18 11.93 10.19
N GLY A 103 4.93 12.72 9.40
CA GLY A 103 5.01 12.50 7.95
C GLY A 103 5.50 11.10 7.54
N PRO A 104 6.52 10.50 8.21
CA PRO A 104 6.95 9.13 7.93
C PRO A 104 5.85 8.08 8.14
N GLU A 105 5.03 8.21 9.20
CA GLU A 105 3.89 7.30 9.44
C GLU A 105 2.90 7.32 8.27
N ARG A 106 2.64 8.52 7.70
CA ARG A 106 1.76 8.67 6.52
C ARG A 106 2.33 7.97 5.29
N PHE A 107 3.66 7.96 5.14
CA PHE A 107 4.34 7.22 4.08
C PHE A 107 4.27 5.71 4.31
N HIS A 108 4.47 5.22 5.54
CA HIS A 108 4.33 3.81 5.86
C HIS A 108 2.93 3.28 5.50
N LEU A 109 1.87 4.06 5.77
CA LEU A 109 0.52 3.69 5.37
C LEU A 109 0.39 3.47 3.85
N LEU A 110 1.08 4.25 3.01
CA LEU A 110 1.06 4.03 1.57
C LEU A 110 1.90 2.81 1.17
N MET A 111 3.10 2.68 1.73
CA MET A 111 4.05 1.63 1.39
C MET A 111 3.51 0.23 1.70
N TYR A 112 2.83 0.05 2.83
CA TYR A 112 2.23 -1.22 3.23
C TYR A 112 0.96 -1.56 2.45
N GLY A 113 0.21 -0.56 1.98
CA GLY A 113 -0.97 -0.77 1.15
C GLY A 113 -0.57 -1.24 -0.24
N ILE A 114 0.52 -0.68 -0.77
CA ILE A 114 1.16 -1.16 -2.00
C ILE A 114 1.72 -2.57 -1.80
N LEU A 115 2.41 -2.84 -0.68
CA LEU A 115 2.92 -4.17 -0.37
C LEU A 115 1.80 -5.22 -0.35
N GLY A 116 0.67 -4.92 0.30
CA GLY A 116 -0.51 -5.80 0.29
C GLY A 116 -1.02 -6.08 -1.12
N CYS A 117 -1.06 -5.08 -2.00
CA CYS A 117 -1.43 -5.28 -3.39
C CYS A 117 -0.45 -6.18 -4.17
N ILE A 118 0.86 -6.01 -3.95
CA ILE A 118 1.90 -6.82 -4.61
C ILE A 118 1.84 -8.27 -4.12
N ILE A 119 1.66 -8.48 -2.81
CA ILE A 119 1.51 -9.82 -2.22
C ILE A 119 0.26 -10.51 -2.75
N PHE A 120 -0.89 -9.80 -2.80
CA PHE A 120 -2.11 -10.35 -3.38
C PHE A 120 -1.88 -10.80 -4.83
N TRP A 121 -1.20 -9.97 -5.63
CA TRP A 121 -0.88 -10.29 -7.02
C TRP A 121 0.06 -11.50 -7.17
N ALA A 122 0.97 -11.72 -6.22
CA ALA A 122 1.80 -12.91 -6.17
C ALA A 122 0.96 -14.15 -5.80
N PHE A 123 0.18 -14.08 -4.72
CA PHE A 123 -0.65 -15.20 -4.26
C PHE A 123 -1.79 -15.58 -5.19
N LYS A 124 -2.30 -14.64 -6.00
CA LYS A 124 -3.40 -14.88 -6.95
C LYS A 124 -3.18 -16.12 -7.84
N ASN A 125 -1.93 -16.46 -8.16
CA ASN A 125 -1.61 -17.62 -8.99
C ASN A 125 -1.35 -18.91 -8.18
N ASP A 126 -1.05 -18.78 -6.89
CA ASP A 126 -0.58 -19.88 -6.05
C ASP A 126 -1.69 -20.45 -5.16
N VAL A 127 -2.71 -19.66 -4.87
CA VAL A 127 -3.77 -19.99 -3.90
C VAL A 127 -5.14 -19.94 -4.57
N LYS A 128 -6.02 -20.86 -4.16
CA LYS A 128 -7.42 -20.91 -4.62
C LYS A 128 -8.26 -19.74 -4.09
N LYS A 129 -8.85 -18.97 -5.01
CA LYS A 129 -9.99 -18.05 -4.80
C LYS A 129 -9.86 -17.20 -3.53
N THR A 130 -10.84 -17.29 -2.63
CA THR A 130 -11.00 -16.42 -1.46
C THR A 130 -9.89 -16.56 -0.42
N ARG A 131 -9.13 -17.67 -0.43
CA ARG A 131 -8.01 -17.85 0.51
C ARG A 131 -6.83 -16.91 0.23
N VAL A 132 -6.76 -16.34 -0.98
CA VAL A 132 -5.72 -15.37 -1.36
C VAL A 132 -5.72 -14.18 -0.41
N TYR A 133 -6.90 -13.64 -0.07
CA TYR A 133 -7.04 -12.52 0.86
C TYR A 133 -6.50 -12.89 2.25
N PHE A 134 -6.92 -14.05 2.78
CA PHE A 134 -6.46 -14.52 4.08
C PHE A 134 -4.93 -14.67 4.17
N TYR A 135 -4.30 -15.30 3.18
CA TYR A 135 -2.83 -15.43 3.19
C TYR A 135 -2.11 -14.12 2.92
N THR A 136 -2.70 -13.22 2.13
CA THR A 136 -2.17 -11.86 1.93
C THR A 136 -2.15 -11.12 3.26
N THR A 137 -3.25 -11.15 4.01
CA THR A 137 -3.37 -10.45 5.29
C THR A 137 -2.36 -11.01 6.30
N ILE A 138 -2.24 -12.34 6.39
CA ILE A 138 -1.25 -12.98 7.27
C ILE A 138 0.16 -12.55 6.88
N LEU A 139 0.51 -12.58 5.60
CA LEU A 139 1.87 -12.25 5.18
C LEU A 139 2.18 -10.77 5.40
N VAL A 140 1.24 -9.85 5.13
CA VAL A 140 1.42 -8.43 5.44
C VAL A 140 1.57 -8.22 6.94
N PHE A 141 0.77 -8.89 7.78
CA PHE A 141 0.90 -8.84 9.24
C PHE A 141 2.28 -9.30 9.70
N LEU A 142 2.77 -10.43 9.19
CA LEU A 142 4.10 -10.96 9.54
C LEU A 142 5.22 -10.03 9.11
N LEU A 143 5.15 -9.47 7.90
CA LEU A 143 6.16 -8.54 7.39
C LEU A 143 6.13 -7.20 8.14
N GLY A 144 4.94 -6.67 8.45
CA GLY A 144 4.78 -5.44 9.24
C GLY A 144 5.21 -5.61 10.68
N THR A 145 5.03 -6.80 11.27
CA THR A 145 5.56 -7.12 12.61
C THR A 145 7.09 -7.24 12.56
N THR A 146 7.64 -7.87 11.52
CA THR A 146 9.09 -7.99 11.35
C THR A 146 9.76 -6.63 11.18
N ASP A 147 9.12 -5.72 10.44
CA ASP A 147 9.56 -4.33 10.32
C ASP A 147 9.72 -3.67 11.68
N GLU A 148 8.70 -3.77 12.53
CA GLU A 148 8.71 -3.17 13.85
C GLU A 148 9.75 -3.81 14.77
N LEU A 149 9.94 -5.13 14.68
CA LEU A 149 11.02 -5.82 15.40
C LEU A 149 12.40 -5.32 14.96
N ILE A 150 12.62 -5.10 13.66
CA ILE A 150 13.86 -4.50 13.16
C ILE A 150 14.00 -3.07 13.67
N GLN A 151 12.93 -2.27 13.64
CA GLN A 151 12.94 -0.91 14.18
C GLN A 151 13.30 -0.89 15.68
N GLY A 152 12.78 -1.83 16.47
CA GLY A 152 13.12 -1.96 17.90
C GLY A 152 14.59 -2.29 18.18
N LEU A 153 15.32 -2.84 17.21
CA LEU A 153 16.77 -3.08 17.30
C LEU A 153 17.61 -1.87 16.87
N LEU A 154 17.00 -0.87 16.21
CA LEU A 154 17.72 0.29 15.70
C LEU A 154 17.79 1.41 16.75
N PRO A 155 18.99 1.97 17.03
CA PRO A 155 19.19 2.92 18.14
C PRO A 155 18.49 4.27 17.95
N MET A 156 18.08 4.61 16.71
CA MET A 156 17.38 5.87 16.39
C MET A 156 15.87 5.67 16.20
N ARG A 157 15.34 4.50 16.56
CA ARG A 157 13.93 4.14 16.41
C ARG A 157 13.42 3.55 17.72
N VAL A 158 12.11 3.58 17.89
CA VAL A 158 11.41 3.07 19.08
C VAL A 158 10.39 2.06 18.59
N PHE A 159 10.36 0.91 19.25
CA PHE A 159 9.33 -0.09 19.01
C PHE A 159 7.95 0.45 19.44
N ASP A 160 6.99 0.49 18.52
CA ASP A 160 5.62 0.93 18.76
C ASP A 160 4.60 -0.09 18.21
N VAL A 161 3.79 -0.65 19.11
CA VAL A 161 2.70 -1.58 18.75
C VAL A 161 1.67 -0.92 17.84
N LYS A 162 1.50 0.40 17.95
CA LYS A 162 0.65 1.18 17.04
C LYS A 162 1.08 1.01 15.59
N ASP A 163 2.38 0.95 15.32
CA ASP A 163 2.90 0.84 13.95
C ASP A 163 2.63 -0.54 13.35
N ILE A 164 2.67 -1.61 14.15
CA ILE A 164 2.20 -2.95 13.72
C ILE A 164 0.72 -2.87 13.30
N PHE A 165 -0.12 -2.27 14.13
CA PHE A 165 -1.54 -2.12 13.82
C PHE A 165 -1.76 -1.30 12.54
N MET A 166 -1.03 -0.19 12.39
CA MET A 166 -1.10 0.68 11.20
C MET A 166 -0.66 -0.03 9.92
N ASN A 167 0.41 -0.83 9.97
CA ASN A 167 0.89 -1.63 8.84
C ASN A 167 -0.17 -2.66 8.41
N CYS A 168 -0.83 -3.30 9.37
CA CYS A 168 -1.89 -4.26 9.09
C CYS A 168 -3.13 -3.59 8.51
N LEU A 169 -3.52 -2.46 9.08
CA LEU A 169 -4.66 -1.67 8.62
C LEU A 169 -4.41 -1.17 7.18
N SER A 170 -3.20 -0.70 6.90
CA SER A 170 -2.74 -0.33 5.56
C SER A 170 -2.86 -1.48 4.54
N GLY A 171 -2.34 -2.66 4.89
CA GLY A 171 -2.48 -3.87 4.06
C GLY A 171 -3.94 -4.24 3.80
N GLY A 172 -4.76 -4.21 4.86
CA GLY A 172 -6.19 -4.46 4.79
C GLY A 172 -6.93 -3.48 3.89
N MET A 173 -6.58 -2.19 3.91
CA MET A 173 -7.14 -1.19 2.99
C MET A 173 -6.80 -1.51 1.54
N GLY A 174 -5.58 -1.97 1.25
CA GLY A 174 -5.18 -2.45 -0.07
C GLY A 174 -6.00 -3.67 -0.52
N GLU A 175 -6.23 -4.63 0.37
CA GLU A 175 -7.06 -5.79 0.09
C GLU A 175 -8.53 -5.44 -0.13
N LEU A 176 -9.12 -4.57 0.69
CA LEU A 176 -10.49 -4.08 0.52
C LEU A 176 -10.64 -3.37 -0.82
N PHE A 177 -9.64 -2.59 -1.20
CA PHE A 177 -9.61 -1.93 -2.51
C PHE A 177 -9.60 -2.97 -3.64
N ILE A 178 -8.78 -4.00 -3.54
CA ILE A 178 -8.75 -5.09 -4.52
C ILE A 178 -10.11 -5.81 -4.59
N ALA A 179 -10.64 -6.21 -3.43
CA ALA A 179 -11.85 -7.02 -3.32
C ALA A 179 -13.09 -6.29 -3.85
N PHE A 180 -13.29 -5.03 -3.46
CA PHE A 180 -14.53 -4.31 -3.73
C PHE A 180 -14.46 -3.36 -4.92
N VAL A 181 -13.28 -2.83 -5.25
CA VAL A 181 -13.09 -1.86 -6.35
C VAL A 181 -12.54 -2.53 -7.60
N LEU A 182 -11.40 -3.22 -7.48
CA LEU A 182 -10.77 -3.85 -8.64
C LEU A 182 -11.50 -5.11 -9.08
N ARG A 183 -12.09 -5.87 -8.14
CA ARG A 183 -12.84 -7.12 -8.38
C ARG A 183 -12.14 -8.01 -9.41
N PRO A 184 -10.91 -8.47 -9.11
CA PRO A 184 -10.19 -9.34 -10.02
C PRO A 184 -10.93 -10.67 -10.19
N ASP A 185 -10.89 -11.25 -11.38
CA ASP A 185 -11.35 -12.63 -11.60
C ASP A 185 -10.34 -13.58 -10.92
N ILE A 186 -10.77 -14.25 -9.84
CA ILE A 186 -9.98 -15.21 -9.02
C ILE A 186 -10.75 -16.49 -8.74
#